data_AF-W1Y5G5-F1
#
_entry.id   AF-W1Y5G5-F1
#
_cell.length_a   1.000
_cell.length_b   1.000
_cell.length_c   1.000
_cell.angle_alpha   90.00
_cell.angle_beta   90.00
_cell.angle_gamma   90.00
#
_symmetry.space_group_name_H-M   'P 1'
#
loop_
_entity.id
_entity.type
_entity.pdbx_description
1 polymer ?
#
loop_
_entity_poly.entity_id
_entity_poly.type
_entity_poly.pdbx_seq_one_letter_code
_entity_poly.pdbx_strand_id
1 'polypeptide(L)'
;ALTQGVPSFMQVLDVVTNEMQVEAAIIAEEIKQHNPQLHETLLTHLEQLQKHQGNTIEIRYTTHEQFKQQTAESQAVIRSGECSP
;
A
#
# COMPACT_ATOMS: atom_id res chain seq x y z
N ALA A 1 -3.00 -14.39 4.07
CA ALA A 1 -4.20 -14.20 4.92
C ALA A 1 -4.41 -15.42 5.80
N LEU A 2 -4.63 -15.24 7.11
CA LEU A 2 -4.93 -16.31 8.06
C LEU A 2 -6.42 -16.33 8.41
N THR A 3 -6.95 -15.18 8.86
CA THR A 3 -8.37 -14.95 9.16
C THR A 3 -8.70 -13.48 8.91
N GLN A 4 -9.96 -13.08 9.10
CA GLN A 4 -10.42 -11.70 8.95
C GLN A 4 -9.57 -10.74 9.81
N GLY A 5 -8.94 -9.76 9.16
CA GLY A 5 -8.05 -8.77 9.78
C GLY A 5 -6.64 -9.25 10.10
N VAL A 6 -6.27 -10.50 9.80
CA VAL A 6 -4.98 -11.09 10.23
C VAL A 6 -4.19 -11.72 9.08
N PRO A 7 -2.96 -11.23 8.80
CA PRO A 7 -2.41 -9.95 9.25
C PRO A 7 -3.12 -8.75 8.60
N SER A 8 -3.08 -7.56 9.21
CA SER A 8 -3.65 -6.35 8.59
C SER A 8 -2.82 -5.90 7.38
N PHE A 9 -3.38 -4.99 6.56
CA PHE A 9 -2.62 -4.40 5.44
C PHE A 9 -1.36 -3.68 5.92
N MET A 10 -1.48 -2.83 6.94
CA MET A 10 -0.36 -2.05 7.47
C MET A 10 0.74 -2.93 8.08
N GLN A 11 0.39 -4.04 8.74
CA GLN A 11 1.39 -4.98 9.26
C GLN A 11 2.22 -5.63 8.14
N VAL A 12 1.56 -6.01 7.04
CA VAL A 12 2.26 -6.58 5.88
C VAL A 12 3.14 -5.52 5.22
N LEU A 13 2.60 -4.31 5.00
CA LEU A 13 3.33 -3.22 4.38
C LEU A 13 4.58 -2.87 5.19
N ASP A 14 4.45 -2.68 6.50
CA ASP A 14 5.55 -2.34 7.40
C ASP A 14 6.70 -3.35 7.30
N VAL A 15 6.40 -4.65 7.45
CA VAL A 15 7.41 -5.72 7.35
C VAL A 15 8.10 -5.74 6.00
N VAL A 16 7.34 -5.60 4.90
CA VAL A 16 7.93 -5.60 3.55
C VAL A 16 8.86 -4.39 3.36
N THR A 17 8.44 -3.20 3.82
CA THR A 17 9.20 -1.96 3.64
C THR A 17 10.45 -1.85 4.52
N ASN A 18 10.62 -2.74 5.51
CA ASN A 18 11.85 -2.83 6.29
C ASN A 18 13.04 -3.34 5.47
N GLU A 19 12.79 -4.15 4.44
CA GLU A 19 13.84 -4.72 3.58
C GLU A 19 13.78 -4.15 2.14
N MET A 20 12.63 -3.65 1.72
CA MET A 20 12.41 -3.11 0.38
C MET A 20 12.64 -1.60 0.31
N GLN A 21 13.54 -1.16 -0.58
CA GLN A 21 13.65 0.25 -0.96
C GLN A 21 12.48 0.64 -1.87
N VAL A 22 11.77 1.71 -1.52
CA VAL A 22 10.55 2.13 -2.22
C VAL A 22 10.79 3.48 -2.86
N GLU A 23 10.52 3.61 -4.16
CA GLU A 23 10.62 4.88 -4.90
C GLU A 23 9.25 5.45 -5.32
N ALA A 24 8.22 4.60 -5.39
CA ALA A 24 6.88 5.01 -5.78
C ALA A 24 5.82 4.09 -5.16
N ALA A 25 4.62 4.63 -4.96
CA ALA A 25 3.43 3.92 -4.56
C ALA A 25 2.27 4.26 -5.50
N ILE A 26 1.63 3.23 -6.06
CA ILE A 26 0.41 3.37 -6.87
C ILE A 26 -0.77 2.94 -6.00
N ILE A 27 -1.81 3.77 -5.94
CA ILE A 27 -2.97 3.57 -5.06
C ILE A 27 -4.26 3.73 -5.87
N ALA A 28 -5.26 2.88 -5.65
CA ALA A 28 -6.58 3.05 -6.23
C ALA A 28 -7.23 4.34 -5.68
N GLU A 29 -7.73 5.22 -6.56
CA GLU A 29 -8.27 6.53 -6.17
C GLU A 29 -9.50 6.43 -5.26
N GLU A 30 -10.24 5.33 -5.38
CA GLU A 30 -11.44 5.02 -4.62
C GLU A 30 -11.17 4.93 -3.10
N ILE A 31 -9.93 4.64 -2.68
CA ILE A 31 -9.55 4.58 -1.26
C ILE A 31 -9.84 5.90 -0.53
N LYS A 32 -9.72 7.03 -1.24
CA LYS A 32 -9.96 8.38 -0.66
C LYS A 32 -11.39 8.54 -0.16
N GLN A 33 -12.34 7.88 -0.82
CA GLN A 33 -13.76 7.96 -0.50
C GLN A 33 -14.21 6.79 0.38
N HIS A 34 -13.75 5.58 0.09
CA HIS A 34 -14.24 4.37 0.74
C HIS A 34 -13.46 3.98 2.00
N ASN A 35 -12.20 4.42 2.13
CA ASN A 35 -11.35 4.07 3.26
C ASN A 35 -10.33 5.18 3.61
N PRO A 36 -10.82 6.40 3.93
CA PRO A 36 -9.96 7.56 4.16
C PRO A 36 -9.01 7.38 5.34
N GLN A 37 -9.40 6.63 6.38
CA GLN A 37 -8.54 6.39 7.55
C GLN A 37 -7.33 5.51 7.22
N LEU A 38 -7.53 4.43 6.46
CA LEU A 38 -6.41 3.61 6.00
C LEU A 38 -5.53 4.38 5.03
N HIS A 39 -6.14 5.20 4.17
CA HIS A 39 -5.42 6.08 3.26
C HIS A 39 -4.49 7.05 3.99
N GLU A 40 -4.97 7.77 4.99
CA GLU A 40 -4.16 8.67 5.82
C GLU A 40 -3.02 7.93 6.55
N THR A 41 -3.32 6.74 7.07
CA THR A 41 -2.34 5.88 7.75
C THR A 41 -1.24 5.44 6.78
N LEU A 42 -1.60 5.01 5.57
CA LEU A 42 -0.68 4.64 4.51
C LEU A 42 0.21 5.83 4.09
N LEU A 43 -0.37 7.00 3.89
CA LEU A 43 0.39 8.21 3.53
C LEU A 43 1.39 8.60 4.62
N THR A 44 0.98 8.51 5.88
CA THR A 44 1.86 8.77 7.03
C THR A 44 3.03 7.79 7.07
N HIS A 45 2.77 6.50 6.83
CA HIS A 45 3.81 5.47 6.76
C HIS A 45 4.81 5.74 5.63
N LEU A 46 4.33 6.07 4.42
CA LEU A 46 5.20 6.39 3.29
C LEU A 46 6.03 7.66 3.53
N GLU A 47 5.47 8.67 4.20
CA GLU A 47 6.21 9.88 4.56
C GLU A 47 7.35 9.59 5.55
N GLN A 48 7.12 8.69 6.51
CA GLN A 48 8.16 8.23 7.43
C GLN A 48 9.20 7.38 6.70
N LEU A 49 8.76 6.50 5.81
CA LEU A 49 9.62 5.61 5.04
C LEU A 49 10.58 6.40 4.15
N GLN A 50 10.11 7.40 3.40
CA GLN A 50 10.98 8.19 2.53
C GLN A 50 12.05 8.96 3.33
N LYS A 51 11.71 9.43 4.54
CA LYS A 51 12.67 10.08 5.45
C LYS A 51 13.71 9.08 5.93
N HIS A 52 13.29 7.86 6.27
CA HIS A 52 14.17 6.79 6.71
C HIS A 52 15.10 6.31 5.59
N GLN A 53 14.60 6.19 4.36
CA GLN A 53 15.35 5.76 3.19
C GLN A 53 16.20 6.88 2.57
N GLY A 54 15.97 8.14 2.96
CA GLY A 54 16.70 9.29 2.44
C GLY A 54 16.36 9.62 0.98
N ASN A 55 15.15 9.28 0.53
CA ASN A 55 14.69 9.49 -0.83
C ASN A 55 13.32 10.21 -0.86
N THR A 56 12.68 10.26 -2.03
CA THR A 56 11.32 10.77 -2.21
C THR A 56 10.48 9.67 -2.82
N ILE A 57 9.35 9.36 -2.20
CA ILE A 57 8.42 8.35 -2.70
C ILE A 57 7.32 9.05 -3.50
N GLU A 58 7.26 8.78 -4.80
CA GLU A 58 6.20 9.33 -5.65
C GLU A 58 4.86 8.61 -5.41
N ILE A 59 3.81 9.34 -5.08
CA ILE A 59 2.47 8.78 -4.87
C ILE A 59 1.61 9.06 -6.10
N ARG A 60 1.13 8.00 -6.75
CA ARG A 60 0.25 8.06 -7.93
C ARG A 60 -1.10 7.44 -7.60
N TYR A 61 -2.15 8.01 -8.18
CA TYR A 61 -3.50 7.46 -8.12
C TYR A 61 -3.97 7.00 -9.49
N THR A 62 -4.70 5.89 -9.52
CA THR A 62 -5.31 5.30 -10.71
C THR A 62 -6.65 4.68 -10.33
N THR A 63 -7.49 4.33 -11.30
CA THR A 63 -8.76 3.65 -10.99
C THR A 63 -8.50 2.23 -10.51
N HIS A 64 -9.41 1.64 -9.73
CA HIS A 64 -9.27 0.26 -9.25
C HIS A 64 -9.12 -0.75 -10.41
N GLU A 65 -9.80 -0.53 -11.53
CA GLU A 65 -9.68 -1.40 -12.70
C GLU A 65 -8.31 -1.29 -13.39
N GLN A 66 -7.75 -0.09 -13.49
CA GLN A 66 -6.38 0.09 -14.02
C GLN A 66 -5.34 -0.48 -13.04
N PHE A 67 -5.54 -0.28 -11.74
CA PHE A 67 -4.69 -0.88 -10.70
C PHE A 67 -4.62 -2.41 -10.85
N LYS A 68 -5.77 -3.08 -11.04
CA LYS A 68 -5.82 -4.53 -11.29
C LYS A 68 -5.09 -4.98 -12.55
N GLN A 69 -5.04 -4.15 -13.59
CA GLN A 69 -4.26 -4.47 -14.79
C GLN A 69 -2.76 -4.38 -14.50
N GLN A 70 -2.33 -3.33 -13.78
CA GLN A 70 -0.92 -3.12 -13.41
C GLN A 70 -0.39 -4.19 -12.45
N THR A 71 -1.23 -4.74 -11.56
CA THR A 71 -0.78 -5.82 -10.66
C THR A 71 -0.37 -7.09 -11.40
N ALA A 72 -0.84 -7.31 -12.63
CA ALA A 72 -0.42 -8.45 -13.45
C ALA A 72 1.05 -8.39 -13.89
N GLU A 73 1.65 -7.19 -13.90
CA GLU A 73 3.06 -6.97 -14.22
C GLU A 73 3.97 -7.04 -12.98
N SER A 74 3.38 -7.18 -11.78
CA SER A 74 4.15 -7.30 -10.53
C SER A 74 4.81 -8.67 -10.40
N GLN A 75 5.95 -8.73 -9.70
CA GLN A 75 6.65 -9.98 -9.43
C GLN A 75 5.84 -10.92 -8.52
N ALA A 76 5.07 -10.34 -7.60
CA ALA A 76 4.22 -11.07 -6.66
C ALA A 76 3.15 -10.15 -6.07
N VAL A 77 2.06 -10.77 -5.62
CA VAL A 77 1.00 -10.12 -4.84
C VAL A 77 0.98 -10.71 -3.43
N ILE A 78 1.22 -9.89 -2.42
CA ILE A 78 1.18 -10.32 -1.01
C ILE A 78 -0.22 -10.07 -0.45
N ARG A 79 -0.99 -11.15 -0.25
CA ARG A 79 -2.37 -11.08 0.25
C ARG A 79 -2.43 -11.04 1.79
N SER A 80 -2.75 -9.87 2.35
CA SER A 80 -3.07 -9.68 3.78
C SER A 80 -4.47 -10.24 4.11
N GLY A 81 -4.82 -10.23 5.40
CA GLY A 81 -6.17 -10.49 5.90
C GLY A 81 -7.04 -9.24 6.00
N GLU A 82 -6.59 -8.09 5.48
CA GLU A 82 -7.35 -6.83 5.51
C GLU A 82 -8.74 -7.00 4.88
N CYS A 83 -9.74 -6.36 5.48
CA CYS A 83 -11.15 -6.49 5.07
C CYS A 83 -11.85 -5.13 4.88
N SER A 84 -11.13 -4.04 5.07
CA SER A 84 -11.60 -2.71 4.67
C SER A 84 -11.44 -2.54 3.14
N PRO A 85 -12.33 -1.77 2.49
CA PRO A 85 -12.33 -1.59 1.03
C PRO A 85 -11.17 -0.73 0.53
#